data_AF-A0A3D5D8T5-F1
#
_entry.id   AF-A0A3D5D8T5-F1
#
_cell.length_a   1.000
_cell.length_b   1.000
_cell.length_c   1.000
_cell.angle_alpha   90.00
_cell.angle_beta   90.00
_cell.angle_gamma   90.00
#
_symmetry.space_group_name_H-M   'P 1'
#
loop_
_entity.id
_entity.type
_entity.pdbx_description
1 polymer ?
#
loop_
_entity_poly.entity_id
_entity_poly.type
_entity_poly.pdbx_seq_one_letter_code
_entity_poly.pdbx_strand_id
1 'polypeptide(L)'
;GEESESDTLGDVVEDDHMHNPYEDLEEKTVKKMLYSMLDHLNEREAAILRYRFGMDDGGETRTLELVGEKFGVTRERVRQIQN
;
A
#
# COMPACT_ATOMS: atom_id res chain seq x y z
N GLY A 1 -44.69 2.35 -40.42
CA GLY A 1 -43.90 3.17 -39.50
C GLY A 1 -44.54 3.05 -38.14
N GLU A 2 -43.80 2.96 -37.05
CA GLU A 2 -42.38 3.25 -36.82
C GLU A 2 -42.05 2.62 -35.46
N GLU A 3 -40.87 2.01 -35.38
CA GLU A 3 -40.01 1.73 -34.21
C GLU A 3 -40.58 2.05 -32.80
N SER A 4 -40.77 1.10 -31.89
CA SER A 4 -39.73 0.42 -31.09
C SER A 4 -38.66 1.36 -30.51
N GLU A 5 -39.05 2.28 -29.63
CA GLU A 5 -38.10 2.89 -28.68
C GLU A 5 -38.05 2.00 -27.43
N SER A 6 -37.28 0.93 -27.61
CA SER A 6 -36.77 0.03 -26.59
C SER A 6 -35.91 0.80 -25.60
N ASP A 7 -35.88 0.27 -24.39
CA ASP A 7 -34.93 0.57 -23.33
C ASP A 7 -35.03 1.99 -22.79
N THR A 8 -35.77 2.05 -21.68
CA THR A 8 -35.34 2.74 -20.47
C THR A 8 -33.82 2.82 -20.47
N LEU A 9 -33.27 3.97 -20.88
CA LEU A 9 -31.90 4.37 -20.66
C LEU A 9 -31.75 4.43 -19.14
N GLY A 10 -31.57 3.24 -18.58
CA GLY A 10 -31.38 2.98 -17.18
C GLY A 10 -30.14 3.73 -16.80
N ASP A 11 -30.34 4.85 -16.12
CA ASP A 11 -29.62 5.25 -14.93
C ASP A 11 -28.25 4.57 -14.81
N VAL A 12 -27.34 4.89 -15.73
CA VAL A 12 -25.92 4.59 -15.56
C VAL A 12 -25.42 5.65 -14.59
N VAL A 13 -25.76 5.43 -13.32
CA VAL A 13 -25.04 6.03 -12.21
C VAL A 13 -23.68 5.34 -12.25
N GLU A 14 -22.71 5.99 -12.89
CA GLU A 14 -21.30 5.61 -12.80
C GLU A 14 -20.94 5.70 -11.31
N ASP A 15 -20.92 4.54 -10.65
CA ASP A 15 -20.58 4.44 -9.25
C ASP A 15 -19.08 4.69 -9.12
N ASP A 16 -18.72 5.97 -8.96
CA ASP A 16 -17.37 6.49 -8.71
C ASP A 16 -16.70 5.89 -7.44
N HIS A 17 -17.36 4.95 -6.74
CA HIS A 17 -16.85 4.27 -5.56
C HIS A 17 -16.34 2.84 -5.81
N MET A 18 -16.44 2.31 -7.03
CA MET A 18 -15.89 1.00 -7.35
C MET A 18 -14.44 1.11 -7.82
N HIS A 19 -13.48 0.89 -6.90
CA HIS A 19 -12.08 0.64 -7.28
C HIS A 19 -12.07 -0.37 -8.43
N ASN A 20 -11.53 0.04 -9.57
CA ASN A 20 -11.54 -0.80 -10.75
C ASN A 20 -10.61 -2.01 -10.49
N PRO A 21 -10.97 -3.26 -10.87
CA PRO A 21 -10.07 -4.40 -10.75
C PRO A 21 -8.66 -4.17 -11.32
N TYR A 22 -8.49 -3.26 -12.28
CA TYR A 22 -7.18 -2.82 -12.75
C TYR A 22 -6.38 -2.04 -11.70
N GLU A 23 -7.00 -1.12 -10.97
CA GLU A 23 -6.38 -0.35 -9.89
C GLU A 23 -6.00 -1.27 -8.72
N ASP A 24 -6.88 -2.21 -8.36
CA ASP A 24 -6.60 -3.25 -7.36
C ASP A 24 -5.40 -4.12 -7.73
N LEU A 25 -5.27 -4.48 -9.02
CA LEU A 25 -4.15 -5.26 -9.54
C LEU A 25 -2.85 -4.46 -9.52
N GLU A 26 -2.92 -3.18 -9.84
CA GLU A 26 -1.78 -2.27 -9.80
C GLU A 26 -1.28 -2.08 -8.36
N GLU A 27 -2.17 -1.82 -7.41
CA GLU A 27 -1.83 -1.69 -5.98
C GLU A 27 -1.18 -2.97 -5.43
N LYS A 28 -1.74 -4.14 -5.78
CA LYS A 28 -1.17 -5.44 -5.41
C LYS A 28 0.22 -5.67 -6.01
N THR A 29 0.43 -5.22 -7.24
CA THR A 29 1.73 -5.35 -7.93
C THR A 29 2.79 -4.51 -7.25
N VAL A 30 2.47 -3.24 -6.94
CA VAL A 30 3.36 -2.32 -6.22
C VAL A 30 3.73 -2.89 -4.85
N LYS A 31 2.72 -3.33 -4.08
CA LYS A 31 2.96 -3.98 -2.78
C LYS A 31 3.86 -5.19 -2.91
N LYS A 32 3.63 -6.06 -3.89
CA LYS A 32 4.45 -7.26 -4.12
C LYS A 32 5.92 -6.92 -4.41
N MET A 33 6.17 -5.91 -5.23
CA MET A 33 7.54 -5.45 -5.51
C MET A 33 8.22 -4.93 -4.24
N LEU A 34 7.50 -4.14 -3.44
CA LEU A 34 7.98 -3.61 -2.16
C LEU A 34 8.36 -4.75 -1.20
N TYR A 35 7.50 -5.75 -1.05
CA TYR A 35 7.78 -6.93 -0.21
C TYR A 35 8.98 -7.74 -0.74
N SER A 36 9.11 -7.90 -2.06
CA SER A 36 10.27 -8.61 -2.64
C SER A 36 11.59 -7.90 -2.39
N MET A 37 11.61 -6.56 -2.28
CA MET A 37 12.81 -5.82 -1.89
C MET A 37 13.17 -6.08 -0.43
N LEU A 38 12.18 -6.17 0.45
CA LEU A 38 12.38 -6.48 1.87
C LEU A 38 12.92 -7.89 2.10
N ASP A 39 12.62 -8.85 1.22
CA ASP A 39 13.14 -10.23 1.30
C ASP A 39 14.66 -10.32 1.13
N HIS A 40 15.31 -9.27 0.59
CA HIS A 40 16.77 -9.20 0.49
C HIS A 40 17.43 -8.68 1.77
N LEU A 41 16.64 -8.19 2.73
CA LEU A 41 17.11 -7.75 4.03
C LEU A 41 17.05 -8.89 5.04
N ASN A 42 17.81 -8.79 6.13
CA ASN A 42 17.58 -9.69 7.24
C ASN A 42 16.23 -9.42 7.92
N GLU A 43 15.69 -10.42 8.61
CA GLU A 43 14.37 -10.36 9.26
C GLU A 43 14.20 -9.12 10.15
N ARG A 44 15.27 -8.71 10.85
CA ARG A 44 15.23 -7.56 11.76
C ARG A 44 15.15 -6.23 11.00
N GLU A 45 15.91 -6.07 9.92
CA GLU A 45 15.89 -4.87 9.07
C GLU A 45 14.57 -4.76 8.31
N ALA A 46 14.05 -5.88 7.77
CA ALA A 46 12.74 -5.93 7.16
C ALA A 46 11.64 -5.51 8.16
N ALA A 47 11.67 -6.02 9.40
CA ALA A 47 10.73 -5.65 10.44
C ALA A 47 10.81 -4.15 10.83
N ILE A 48 12.03 -3.59 10.88
CA ILE A 48 12.25 -2.16 11.12
C ILE A 48 11.59 -1.32 10.02
N LEU A 49 11.77 -1.68 8.75
CA LEU A 49 11.18 -0.94 7.63
C LEU A 49 9.66 -1.11 7.54
N ARG A 50 9.13 -2.32 7.75
CA ARG A 50 7.69 -2.56 7.79
C ARG A 50 7.01 -1.73 8.86
N TYR A 51 7.57 -1.72 10.07
CA TYR A 51 7.05 -0.89 11.15
C TYR A 51 7.20 0.59 10.84
N ARG A 52 8.34 1.01 10.29
CA ARG A 52 8.58 2.41 9.95
C ARG A 52 7.56 2.94 8.94
N PHE A 53 7.22 2.17 7.91
CA PHE A 53 6.34 2.61 6.84
C PHE A 53 4.88 2.15 7.01
N GLY A 54 4.53 1.57 8.16
CA GLY A 54 3.16 1.13 8.44
C GLY A 54 2.67 0.02 7.50
N MET A 55 3.58 -0.80 6.96
CA MET A 55 3.25 -1.78 5.92
C MET A 55 2.40 -2.94 6.43
N ASP A 56 2.61 -3.36 7.68
CA ASP A 56 1.90 -4.49 8.27
C ASP A 56 0.53 -4.10 8.88
N ASP A 57 0.38 -2.85 9.33
CA ASP A 57 -0.82 -2.35 9.99
C ASP A 57 -1.61 -1.33 9.17
N GLY A 58 -1.17 -1.04 7.93
CA GLY A 58 -1.75 -0.01 7.08
C GLY A 58 -1.69 1.39 7.70
N GLY A 59 -0.82 1.57 8.69
CA GLY A 59 -0.73 2.78 9.49
C GLY A 59 0.16 3.86 8.85
N GLU A 60 0.24 5.01 9.52
CA GLU A 60 1.11 6.09 9.07
C GLU A 60 2.60 5.77 9.24
N THR A 61 3.43 6.51 8.49
CA THR A 61 4.88 6.42 8.62
C THR A 61 5.33 6.92 10.00
N ARG A 62 6.18 6.14 10.66
CA ARG A 62 6.71 6.39 12.00
C ARG A 62 8.07 7.10 11.94
N THR A 63 8.33 7.93 12.95
CA THR A 63 9.61 8.66 13.06
C THR A 63 10.77 7.71 13.33
N LEU A 64 11.98 8.11 12.92
CA LEU A 64 13.20 7.32 13.16
C LEU A 64 13.43 7.10 14.67
N GLU A 65 13.10 8.10 15.49
CA GLU A 65 13.13 8.05 16.94
C GLU A 65 12.19 6.97 17.50
N LEU A 66 10.92 6.97 17.11
CA LEU A 66 9.92 5.99 17.59
C LEU A 66 10.29 4.56 17.18
N VAL A 67 10.79 4.41 15.96
CA VAL A 67 11.27 3.12 15.45
C VAL A 67 12.52 2.67 16.23
N GLY A 68 13.46 3.58 16.46
CA GLY A 68 14.67 3.29 17.22
C GLY A 68 14.37 2.82 18.64
N GLU A 69 13.48 3.52 19.34
CA GLU A 69 13.00 3.16 20.67
C GLU A 69 12.38 1.76 20.68
N LYS A 70 11.48 1.46 19.74
CA LYS A 70 10.81 0.15 19.68
C LYS A 70 11.76 -1.03 19.41
N PHE A 71 12.75 -0.83 18.55
CA PHE A 71 13.65 -1.91 18.12
C PHE A 71 14.98 -1.95 18.88
N GLY A 72 15.17 -1.07 19.88
CA GLY A 72 16.38 -0.97 20.67
C GLY A 72 17.60 -0.57 19.83
N VAL A 73 17.41 0.29 18.84
CA VAL A 73 18.46 0.78 17.94
C VAL A 73 18.50 2.29 17.95
N THR A 74 19.64 2.87 17.57
CA THR A 74 19.75 4.32 17.47
C THR A 74 18.95 4.83 16.27
N ARG A 75 18.48 6.08 16.35
CA ARG A 75 17.89 6.82 15.23
C ARG A 75 18.76 6.72 13.96
N GLU A 76 20.07 6.87 14.14
CA GLU A 76 21.04 6.80 13.04
C GLU A 76 21.10 5.41 12.41
N ARG A 77 20.97 4.34 13.20
CA ARG A 77 20.89 2.98 12.65
C ARG A 77 19.62 2.80 11.82
N VAL A 78 18.47 3.32 12.26
CA VAL A 78 17.24 3.30 11.44
C VAL A 78 17.46 4.11 10.15
N ARG A 79 18.14 5.27 10.23
CA ARG A 79 18.50 6.09 9.06
C ARG A 79 19.36 5.33 8.06
N GLN A 80 20.30 4.49 8.51
CA GLN A 80 21.15 3.68 7.64
C GLN A 80 20.40 2.53 6.96
N ILE A 81 19.38 1.96 7.61
CA ILE A 81 18.62 0.82 7.06
C ILE A 81 17.64 1.27 5.96
N GLN A 82 17.14 2.50 6.02
CA GLN A 82 16.18 3.03 5.05
C GLN A 82 16.79 3.73 3.82
N ASN A 83 18.10 4.02 3.84
CA ASN A 83 18.83 4.67 2.74
C ASN A 83 19.63 3.63 1.97
#